data_AF-A0A1R4KMN9-F1
#
_entry.id   AF-A0A1R4KMN9-F1
#
_cell.length_a   1.000
_cell.length_b   1.000
_cell.length_c   1.000
_cell.angle_alpha   90.00
_cell.angle_beta   90.00
_cell.angle_gamma   90.00
#
_symmetry.space_group_name_H-M   'P 1'
#
loop_
_entity.id
_entity.type
_entity.pdbx_description
1 polymer ?
#
loop_
_entity_poly.entity_id
_entity_poly.type
_entity_poly.pdbx_seq_one_letter_code
_entity_poly.pdbx_strand_id
1 'polypeptide(L)'
;MNPFKGKQIQEDVIIVAVGYYLRYNLSYREVQEILYDRGIEVCHTTIYRWVQEYGKLLYQIWKKKNKQSFYSWKMDETYIKIKGKWHYLYRAIDADGLTLDIWLRKRTQYTSCVCVLKETVQPFWRAKGSRY
;
A
#
# COMPACT_ATOMS: atom_id res chain seq x y z
N MET A 1 -19.10 12.65 -3.92
CA MET A 1 -19.59 12.42 -2.55
C MET A 1 -18.39 12.57 -1.61
N ASN A 2 -18.41 13.49 -0.63
CA ASN A 2 -17.27 13.69 0.27
C ASN A 2 -17.17 12.50 1.25
N PRO A 3 -16.09 11.69 1.21
CA PRO A 3 -15.94 10.50 2.06
C PRO A 3 -15.69 10.82 3.54
N PHE A 4 -15.45 12.10 3.88
CA PHE A 4 -15.23 12.58 5.25
C PHE A 4 -16.47 13.26 5.85
N LYS A 5 -17.60 13.29 5.12
CA LYS A 5 -18.82 13.97 5.59
C LYS A 5 -19.34 13.32 6.88
N GLY A 6 -19.50 14.13 7.94
CA GLY A 6 -20.05 13.71 9.24
C GLY A 6 -19.03 13.15 10.24
N LYS A 7 -17.73 13.26 9.97
CA LYS A 7 -16.70 12.90 10.95
C LYS A 7 -16.48 14.05 11.94
N GLN A 8 -16.28 13.70 13.22
CA GLN A 8 -16.02 14.65 14.31
C GLN A 8 -14.59 15.23 14.25
N ILE A 9 -13.67 14.55 13.59
CA ILE A 9 -12.27 14.96 13.43
C ILE A 9 -12.06 15.49 12.02
N GLN A 10 -11.17 16.50 11.91
CA GLN A 10 -10.81 17.11 10.64
C GLN A 10 -10.22 16.09 9.66
N GLU A 11 -10.54 16.26 8.38
CA GLU A 11 -10.16 15.32 7.32
C GLU A 11 -8.65 15.20 7.10
N ASP A 12 -7.91 16.30 7.29
CA ASP A 12 -6.45 16.38 7.19
C ASP A 12 -5.77 15.51 8.25
N VAL A 13 -6.25 15.54 9.50
CA VAL A 13 -5.75 14.68 10.59
C VAL A 13 -5.93 13.21 10.24
N ILE A 14 -7.11 12.84 9.71
CA ILE A 14 -7.41 11.46 9.31
C ILE A 14 -6.46 11.01 8.19
N ILE A 15 -6.28 11.84 7.16
CA ILE A 15 -5.39 11.54 6.03
C ILE A 15 -3.95 11.38 6.50
N VAL A 16 -3.47 12.26 7.38
CA VAL A 16 -2.12 12.21 7.93
C VAL A 16 -1.92 10.96 8.79
N ALA A 17 -2.86 10.62 9.66
CA ALA A 17 -2.80 9.43 10.50
C ALA A 17 -2.74 8.13 9.68
N VAL A 18 -3.63 8.00 8.69
CA VAL A 18 -3.63 6.84 7.78
C VAL A 18 -2.37 6.82 6.92
N GLY A 19 -1.89 7.99 6.49
CA GLY A 19 -0.63 8.14 5.76
C GLY A 19 0.59 7.68 6.55
N TYR A 20 0.67 8.02 7.84
CA TYR A 20 1.74 7.56 8.73
C TYR A 20 1.77 6.03 8.84
N TYR A 21 0.61 5.43 9.08
CA TYR A 21 0.47 3.98 9.15
C TYR A 21 0.90 3.29 7.85
N LEU A 22 0.41 3.76 6.70
CA LEU A 22 0.69 3.13 5.40
C LEU A 22 2.14 3.33 4.92
N ARG A 23 2.80 4.42 5.31
CA ARG A 23 4.12 4.79 4.76
C ARG A 23 5.30 4.34 5.62
N TYR A 24 5.19 4.42 6.94
CA TYR A 24 6.35 4.28 7.84
C TYR A 24 6.35 2.99 8.67
N ASN A 25 5.48 2.02 8.34
CA ASN A 25 5.35 0.75 9.08
C ASN A 25 5.12 0.95 10.59
N LEU A 26 4.43 2.03 10.96
CA LEU A 26 4.10 2.37 12.34
C LEU A 26 2.89 1.55 12.79
N SER A 27 2.90 1.12 14.05
CA SER A 27 1.75 0.54 14.73
C SER A 27 0.68 1.60 15.01
N TYR A 28 -0.57 1.16 15.22
CA TYR A 28 -1.65 2.08 15.57
C TYR A 28 -1.40 2.85 16.88
N ARG A 29 -0.61 2.28 17.80
CA ARG A 29 -0.24 2.94 19.06
C ARG A 29 0.80 4.03 18.83
N GLU A 30 1.82 3.76 18.03
CA GLU A 30 2.81 4.77 17.66
C GLU A 30 2.17 5.94 16.90
N VAL A 31 1.23 5.67 15.99
CA VAL A 31 0.48 6.75 15.33
C VAL A 31 -0.38 7.55 16.32
N GLN A 32 -0.99 6.88 17.31
CA GLN A 32 -1.69 7.57 18.40
C GLN A 32 -0.74 8.48 19.19
N GLU A 33 0.44 8.00 19.57
CA GLU A 33 1.44 8.79 20.32
C GLU A 33 1.88 10.02 19.52
N ILE A 34 2.17 9.84 18.22
CA ILE A 34 2.52 10.93 17.30
C ILE A 34 1.41 11.98 17.14
N LEU A 35 0.14 11.57 17.27
CA LEU A 35 -1.00 12.50 17.27
C LEU A 35 -1.17 13.18 18.62
N TYR A 36 -0.95 12.45 19.71
CA TYR A 36 -0.99 12.97 21.07
C TYR A 36 0.05 14.07 21.28
N ASP A 37 1.28 13.88 20.79
CA ASP A 37 2.35 14.90 20.81
C ASP A 37 1.96 16.19 20.06
N ARG A 38 0.98 16.10 19.15
CA ARG A 38 0.41 17.24 18.41
C ARG A 38 -0.86 17.81 19.05
N GLY A 39 -1.21 17.37 20.26
CA GLY A 39 -2.41 17.80 20.99
C GLY A 39 -3.72 17.16 20.50
N ILE A 40 -3.63 16.06 19.73
CA ILE A 40 -4.81 15.37 19.17
C ILE A 40 -5.03 14.07 19.93
N GLU A 41 -6.03 14.05 20.81
CA GLU A 41 -6.37 12.88 21.62
C GLU A 41 -7.29 11.91 20.85
N VAL A 42 -6.72 10.81 20.37
CA VAL A 42 -7.45 9.78 19.60
C VAL A 42 -7.02 8.39 20.03
N CYS A 43 -7.97 7.50 20.28
CA CYS A 43 -7.66 6.10 20.56
C CYS A 43 -7.09 5.38 19.31
N HIS A 44 -6.08 4.53 19.50
CA HIS A 44 -5.52 3.68 18.44
C HIS A 44 -6.57 2.84 17.68
N THR A 45 -7.67 2.47 18.33
CA THR A 45 -8.81 1.76 17.70
C THR A 45 -9.56 2.62 16.69
N THR A 46 -9.62 3.94 16.90
CA THR A 46 -10.16 4.91 15.95
C THR A 46 -9.27 5.02 14.73
N ILE A 47 -7.94 5.05 14.93
CA ILE A 47 -6.96 5.02 13.84
C ILE A 47 -7.11 3.73 13.03
N TYR A 48 -7.26 2.58 13.69
CA TYR A 48 -7.56 1.31 13.01
C TYR A 48 -8.81 1.41 12.13
N ARG A 49 -9.91 1.98 12.64
CA ARG A 49 -11.14 2.18 11.85
C ARG A 49 -10.91 3.08 10.63
N TRP A 50 -10.17 4.18 10.79
CA TRP A 50 -9.81 5.05 9.67
C TRP A 50 -8.97 4.34 8.62
N VAL A 51 -8.00 3.52 9.03
CA VAL A 51 -7.18 2.73 8.10
C VAL A 51 -8.03 1.71 7.34
N GLN A 52 -8.97 1.03 8.00
CA GLN A 52 -9.88 0.10 7.33
C GLN A 52 -10.82 0.80 6.33
N GLU A 53 -11.31 2.00 6.69
CA GLU A 53 -12.25 2.78 5.88
C GLU A 53 -11.55 3.46 4.68
N TYR A 54 -10.44 4.15 4.93
CA TYR A 54 -9.80 5.04 3.96
C TYR A 54 -8.55 4.45 3.32
N GLY A 55 -7.97 3.38 3.87
CA GLY A 55 -6.71 2.82 3.39
C GLY A 55 -6.74 2.45 1.90
N LYS A 56 -7.84 1.83 1.44
CA LYS A 56 -8.01 1.48 0.02
C LYS A 56 -8.08 2.73 -0.88
N LEU A 57 -8.81 3.75 -0.46
CA LEU A 57 -8.97 5.00 -1.22
C LEU A 57 -7.63 5.73 -1.34
N LEU A 58 -6.91 5.89 -0.23
CA LEU A 58 -5.61 6.57 -0.22
C LEU A 58 -4.56 5.78 -1.01
N TYR A 59 -4.57 4.45 -0.94
CA TYR A 59 -3.72 3.60 -1.78
C TYR A 59 -3.99 3.79 -3.27
N GLN A 60 -5.27 3.89 -3.69
CA GLN A 60 -5.62 4.13 -5.09
C GLN A 60 -5.15 5.50 -5.59
N ILE A 61 -5.31 6.55 -4.77
CA ILE A 61 -4.83 7.90 -5.08
C ILE A 61 -3.30 7.89 -5.21
N TRP A 62 -2.61 7.25 -4.26
CA TRP A 62 -1.16 7.08 -4.29
C TRP A 62 -0.69 6.33 -5.54
N LYS A 63 -1.32 5.19 -5.86
CA LYS A 63 -1.01 4.39 -7.05
C LYS A 63 -1.22 5.17 -8.34
N LYS A 64 -2.23 6.03 -8.42
CA LYS A 64 -2.47 6.90 -9.58
C LYS A 64 -1.41 8.00 -9.72
N LYS A 65 -0.96 8.59 -8.61
CA LYS A 65 0.08 9.63 -8.61
C LYS A 65 1.47 9.06 -8.95
N ASN A 66 1.77 7.86 -8.45
CA ASN A 66 3.07 7.20 -8.65
C ASN A 66 3.10 6.26 -9.87
N LYS A 67 2.28 6.53 -10.88
CA LYS A 67 2.22 5.77 -12.14
C LYS A 67 3.36 6.09 -13.12
N GLN A 68 4.37 6.87 -12.72
CA GLN A 68 5.47 7.25 -13.60
C GLN A 68 6.23 6.03 -14.13
N SER A 69 6.71 6.15 -15.36
CA SER A 69 7.30 5.04 -16.13
C SER A 69 8.65 4.66 -15.57
N PHE A 70 8.64 3.62 -14.77
CA PHE A 70 9.80 2.96 -14.21
C PHE A 70 10.62 2.26 -15.31
N TYR A 71 11.90 2.64 -15.45
CA TYR A 71 12.78 2.11 -16.50
C TYR A 71 13.21 0.65 -16.23
N SER A 72 13.20 0.23 -14.96
CA SER A 72 13.55 -1.12 -14.53
C SER A 72 12.87 -1.47 -13.23
N TRP A 73 12.43 -2.72 -13.07
CA TRP A 73 11.80 -3.22 -11.85
C TRP A 73 12.44 -4.54 -11.43
N LYS A 74 12.32 -4.87 -10.14
CA LYS A 74 12.75 -6.13 -9.52
C LYS A 74 11.58 -6.77 -8.80
N MET A 75 11.59 -8.09 -8.65
CA MET A 75 10.60 -8.82 -7.86
C MET A 75 11.31 -9.49 -6.70
N ASP A 76 10.83 -9.20 -5.48
CA ASP A 76 11.26 -9.88 -4.27
C ASP A 76 10.23 -10.96 -3.91
N GLU A 77 10.70 -12.16 -3.58
CA GLU A 77 9.89 -13.23 -2.98
C GLU A 77 10.28 -13.38 -1.51
N THR A 78 9.30 -13.38 -0.61
CA THR A 78 9.52 -13.53 0.83
C THR A 78 8.48 -14.46 1.43
N TYR A 79 8.88 -15.25 2.43
CA TYR A 79 8.03 -16.22 3.11
C TYR A 79 7.52 -15.61 4.40
N ILE A 80 6.20 -15.46 4.54
CA ILE A 80 5.57 -14.90 5.74
C ILE A 80 4.59 -15.87 6.37
N LYS A 81 4.56 -15.94 7.70
CA LYS A 81 3.67 -16.82 8.45
C LYS A 81 2.42 -16.04 8.89
N ILE A 82 1.26 -16.41 8.35
CA ILE A 82 -0.03 -15.77 8.66
C ILE A 82 -0.92 -16.80 9.33
N LYS A 83 -1.36 -16.52 10.57
CA LYS A 83 -2.20 -17.42 11.39
C LYS A 83 -1.67 -18.87 11.42
N GLY A 84 -0.36 -19.02 11.62
CA GLY A 84 0.29 -20.34 11.71
C GLY A 84 0.64 -21.00 10.38
N LYS A 85 0.20 -20.46 9.23
CA LYS A 85 0.43 -21.04 7.89
C LYS A 85 1.41 -20.20 7.07
N TRP A 86 2.36 -20.84 6.40
CA TRP A 86 3.30 -20.19 5.49
C TRP A 86 2.60 -19.70 4.22
N HIS A 87 2.92 -18.47 3.83
CA HIS A 87 2.46 -17.83 2.61
C HIS A 87 3.65 -17.20 1.89
N TYR A 88 3.54 -17.13 0.57
CA TYR A 88 4.49 -16.51 -0.33
C TYR A 88 4.03 -15.08 -0.58
N LEU A 89 4.87 -14.12 -0.23
CA LEU A 89 4.71 -12.71 -0.51
C LEU A 89 5.62 -12.33 -1.68
N TYR A 90 5.01 -11.91 -2.78
CA TYR A 90 5.73 -11.37 -3.93
C TYR A 90 5.55 -9.85 -3.93
N ARG A 91 6.65 -9.12 -4.10
CA ARG A 91 6.64 -7.66 -4.12
C ARG A 91 7.37 -7.16 -5.36
N ALA A 92 6.67 -6.44 -6.22
CA ALA A 92 7.29 -5.73 -7.33
C ALA A 92 7.83 -4.39 -6.81
N ILE A 93 9.10 -4.11 -7.09
CA ILE A 93 9.79 -2.90 -6.64
C ILE A 93 10.43 -2.25 -7.86
N ASP A 94 10.39 -0.93 -7.93
CA ASP A 94 11.10 -0.16 -8.93
C ASP A 94 12.60 0.05 -8.58
N ALA A 95 13.39 0.53 -9.54
CA ALA A 95 14.75 1.03 -9.38
C ALA A 95 14.92 1.96 -8.17
N ASP A 96 13.94 2.85 -7.92
CA ASP A 96 13.98 3.81 -6.81
C ASP A 96 13.58 3.20 -5.46
N GLY A 97 13.36 1.88 -5.40
CA GLY A 97 12.96 1.18 -4.16
C GLY A 97 11.48 1.31 -3.81
N LEU A 98 10.67 1.92 -4.69
CA LEU A 98 9.23 2.05 -4.49
C LEU A 98 8.51 0.74 -4.79
N THR A 99 7.63 0.32 -3.87
CA THR A 99 6.80 -0.88 -4.06
C THR A 99 5.66 -0.61 -5.04
N LEU A 100 5.66 -1.30 -6.18
CA LEU A 100 4.68 -1.16 -7.26
C LEU A 100 3.40 -1.93 -7.00
N ASP A 101 3.54 -3.16 -6.52
CA ASP A 101 2.41 -4.01 -6.13
C ASP A 101 2.88 -5.15 -5.22
N ILE A 102 1.91 -5.77 -4.54
CA ILE A 102 2.15 -6.86 -3.58
C ILE A 102 1.14 -7.98 -3.83
N TRP A 103 1.62 -9.22 -3.86
CA TRP A 103 0.78 -10.42 -3.96
C TRP A 103 1.07 -11.41 -2.86
N LEU A 104 0.02 -11.94 -2.26
CA LEU A 104 0.10 -12.93 -1.21
C LEU A 104 -0.56 -14.24 -1.68
N ARG A 105 0.19 -15.35 -1.67
CA ARG A 105 -0.30 -16.67 -2.11
C ARG A 105 0.00 -17.77 -1.08
N LYS A 106 -0.90 -18.77 -1.04
CA LYS A 106 -0.76 -19.96 -0.17
C LYS A 106 0.11 -21.07 -0.76
N ARG A 107 0.29 -21.11 -2.08
CA ARG A 107 1.02 -22.16 -2.81
C ARG A 107 1.97 -21.53 -3.80
N THR A 108 3.14 -22.13 -3.96
CA THR A 108 4.12 -21.86 -5.01
C THR A 108 3.62 -22.51 -6.30
N GLN A 109 3.02 -21.72 -7.17
CA GLN A 109 2.82 -22.11 -8.56
C GLN A 109 3.59 -21.12 -9.42
N TYR A 110 4.77 -21.53 -9.88
CA TYR A 110 5.67 -20.75 -10.73
C TYR A 110 4.93 -20.14 -11.95
N THR A 111 4.03 -20.92 -12.56
CA THR A 111 3.20 -20.49 -13.71
C THR A 111 2.25 -19.34 -13.37
N SER A 112 1.72 -19.30 -12.14
CA SER A 112 0.82 -18.23 -11.71
C SER A 112 1.55 -16.90 -11.52
N CYS A 113 2.79 -16.93 -11.04
CA CYS A 113 3.59 -15.72 -10.83
C CYS A 113 3.92 -15.03 -12.16
N VAL A 114 4.25 -15.81 -13.20
CA VAL A 114 4.54 -15.29 -14.55
C VAL A 114 3.29 -14.69 -15.22
N CYS A 115 2.10 -15.25 -15.00
CA CYS A 115 0.86 -14.70 -15.55
C CYS A 115 0.47 -13.37 -14.88
N VAL A 116 0.60 -13.27 -13.55
CA VAL A 116 0.36 -12.01 -12.81
C VAL A 116 1.39 -10.94 -13.16
N LEU A 117 2.65 -11.35 -13.38
CA LEU A 117 3.71 -10.50 -13.90
C LEU A 117 3.30 -9.82 -15.21
N LYS A 118 2.70 -10.56 -16.15
CA LYS A 118 2.22 -9.98 -17.42
C LYS A 118 1.10 -8.96 -17.20
N GLU A 119 0.12 -9.22 -16.33
CA GLU A 119 -1.00 -8.29 -16.10
C GLU A 119 -0.58 -6.98 -15.44
N THR A 120 0.42 -7.03 -14.57
CA THR A 120 0.84 -5.86 -13.79
C THR A 120 1.87 -5.02 -14.52
N VAL A 121 2.77 -5.67 -15.28
CA VAL A 121 3.86 -5.03 -16.00
C VAL A 121 3.46 -4.62 -17.43
N GLN A 122 2.52 -5.32 -18.10
CA GLN A 122 2.05 -4.94 -19.44
C GLN A 122 1.51 -3.50 -19.53
N PRO A 123 0.73 -2.97 -18.56
CA PRO A 123 0.27 -1.59 -18.62
C PRO A 123 1.42 -0.57 -18.55
N PHE A 124 2.51 -0.88 -17.83
CA PHE A 124 3.71 -0.04 -17.78
C PHE A 124 4.55 -0.17 -19.06
N TRP A 125 4.60 -1.35 -19.68
CA TRP A 125 5.28 -1.59 -20.96
C TRP A 125 4.51 -1.01 -22.17
N ARG A 126 3.19 -1.16 -22.24
CA ARG A 126 2.35 -0.64 -23.36
C ARG A 126 2.31 0.88 -23.41
N ALA A 127 2.67 1.57 -22.33
CA ALA A 127 2.85 3.03 -22.35
C ALA A 127 4.08 3.47 -23.17
N LYS A 128 5.00 2.55 -23.49
CA LYS A 128 6.09 2.75 -24.45
C LYS A 128 5.86 1.91 -25.71
N GLY A 129 4.82 2.24 -26.46
CA GLY A 129 4.75 1.88 -27.87
C GLY A 129 5.79 2.67 -28.68
N SER A 130 6.59 1.97 -29.48
CA SER A 130 7.45 2.48 -30.56
C SER A 130 8.77 3.17 -30.16
N ARG A 131 9.82 2.35 -30.05
CA ARG A 131 11.10 2.49 -30.77
C ARG A 131 12.02 1.37 -30.28
N TYR A 132 12.08 0.27 -31.02
CA TYR A 132 13.21 -0.15 -31.85
C TYR A 132 12.70 -1.24 -32.80
#